data_AF-A0A8H7BUU2-F1
#
_entry.id   AF-A0A8H7BUU2-F1
#
_cell.length_a   1.000
_cell.length_b   1.000
_cell.length_c   1.000
_cell.angle_alpha   90.00
_cell.angle_beta   90.00
_cell.angle_gamma   90.00
#
_symmetry.space_group_name_H-M   'P 1'
#
loop_
_entity.id
_entity.type
_entity.pdbx_description
1 polymer ?
#
loop_
_entity_poly.entity_id
_entity_poly.type
_entity_poly.pdbx_seq_one_letter_code
_entity_poly.pdbx_strand_id
1 'polypeptide(L)'
;MKGLFYFALSILAGSYFVQAQNDFYGLNYGVNRDACPTLDNLKRDFSTLKQYTNRIKTFSLSVCNQGDLALQATQALGMRMYLGMWIDRPDTFQQELDALNAILAKHDLSNVDGIVVGSEVLYRNDADVASLVDYINKVKTLVKPKGIKVTTADVYYKFPPEVVQAVDFITMNAFPYWEGVAVEQGASTLMDHYQYVVGIAQGKPVIIGETGWPAEGANFGASVPSPANQKL
;
A
#
# COMPACT_ATOMS: atom_id res chain seq x y z
N MET A 1 -49.66 20.77 -51.96
CA MET A 1 -48.37 21.24 -51.40
C MET A 1 -48.40 21.06 -49.89
N LYS A 2 -47.87 19.95 -49.38
CA LYS A 2 -47.72 19.67 -47.94
C LYS A 2 -46.25 19.36 -47.70
N GLY A 3 -45.60 20.20 -46.90
CA GLY A 3 -44.20 20.05 -46.51
C GLY A 3 -44.00 18.92 -45.52
N LEU A 4 -42.85 18.26 -45.61
CA LEU A 4 -42.42 17.21 -44.70
C LEU A 4 -41.07 17.64 -44.11
N PHE A 5 -41.08 18.06 -42.84
CA PHE A 5 -39.89 18.30 -42.03
C PHE A 5 -39.40 16.95 -41.48
N TYR A 6 -38.15 16.58 -41.77
CA TYR A 6 -37.46 15.50 -41.06
C TYR A 6 -36.53 16.11 -40.01
N PHE A 7 -36.85 15.86 -38.74
CA PHE A 7 -35.96 16.10 -37.61
C PHE A 7 -34.86 15.01 -37.59
N ALA A 8 -33.59 15.43 -37.64
CA ALA A 8 -32.46 14.55 -37.38
C ALA A 8 -32.36 14.31 -35.86
N LEU A 9 -32.49 13.05 -35.45
CA LEU A 9 -32.28 12.62 -34.07
C LEU A 9 -30.78 12.34 -33.87
N SER A 10 -30.06 13.27 -33.25
CA SER A 10 -28.68 13.05 -32.83
C SER A 10 -28.66 12.22 -31.54
N ILE A 11 -28.20 10.97 -31.66
CA ILE A 11 -27.92 10.10 -30.51
C ILE A 11 -26.60 10.57 -29.89
N LEU A 12 -26.68 11.29 -28.77
CA LEU A 12 -25.53 11.53 -27.89
C LEU A 12 -25.23 10.22 -27.16
N ALA A 13 -24.20 9.50 -27.60
CA ALA A 13 -23.60 8.43 -26.82
C ALA A 13 -22.91 9.07 -25.60
N GLY A 14 -23.62 9.11 -24.47
CA GLY A 14 -23.02 9.49 -23.19
C GLY A 14 -22.00 8.43 -22.79
N SER A 15 -20.71 8.76 -22.91
CA SER A 15 -19.64 8.01 -22.26
C SER A 15 -19.83 8.17 -20.75
N TYR A 16 -20.35 7.11 -20.10
CA TYR A 16 -20.30 7.00 -18.65
C TYR A 16 -18.83 6.86 -18.24
N PHE A 17 -18.21 7.97 -17.88
CA PHE A 17 -16.98 7.93 -17.11
C PHE A 17 -17.34 7.37 -15.74
N VAL A 18 -17.04 6.09 -15.52
CA VAL A 18 -16.99 5.55 -14.15
C VAL A 18 -15.78 6.21 -13.50
N GLN A 19 -16.01 7.33 -12.84
CA GLN A 19 -15.02 7.93 -11.97
C GLN A 19 -14.89 7.02 -10.76
N ALA A 20 -13.66 6.63 -10.42
CA ALA A 20 -13.39 5.86 -9.21
C ALA A 20 -14.05 6.58 -8.02
N GLN A 21 -14.90 5.87 -7.28
CA GLN A 21 -15.35 6.36 -6.00
C GLN A 21 -14.12 6.27 -5.10
N ASN A 22 -13.52 7.40 -4.69
CA ASN A 22 -12.32 7.41 -3.86
C ASN A 22 -12.68 7.09 -2.40
N ASP A 23 -13.37 5.96 -2.18
CA ASP A 23 -13.77 5.49 -0.86
C ASP A 23 -12.54 5.16 -0.01
N PHE A 24 -11.49 4.64 -0.65
CA PHE A 24 -10.19 4.39 -0.02
C PHE A 24 -9.08 5.24 -0.64
N TYR A 25 -8.24 5.83 0.22
CA TYR A 25 -6.98 6.46 -0.21
C TYR A 25 -6.09 5.50 -1.00
N GLY A 26 -6.03 4.23 -0.58
CA GLY A 26 -5.36 3.13 -1.24
C GLY A 26 -5.71 1.81 -0.57
N LEU A 27 -5.55 0.69 -1.29
CA LEU A 27 -5.79 -0.64 -0.76
C LEU A 27 -4.53 -1.50 -0.81
N ASN A 28 -4.32 -2.31 0.23
CA ASN A 28 -3.28 -3.33 0.24
C ASN A 28 -3.67 -4.49 -0.67
N TYR A 29 -2.75 -4.94 -1.53
CA TYR A 29 -2.96 -6.08 -2.41
C TYR A 29 -1.95 -7.19 -2.12
N GLY A 30 -2.46 -8.28 -1.52
CA GLY A 30 -1.68 -9.46 -1.19
C GLY A 30 -1.46 -10.38 -2.39
N VAL A 31 -0.31 -11.04 -2.44
CA VAL A 31 0.04 -12.02 -3.48
C VAL A 31 0.18 -13.39 -2.84
N ASN A 32 -0.55 -14.37 -3.39
CA ASN A 32 -0.37 -15.77 -3.03
C ASN A 32 0.89 -16.33 -3.71
N ARG A 33 1.89 -16.73 -2.91
CA ARG A 33 3.18 -17.25 -3.40
C ARG A 33 3.04 -18.61 -4.07
N ASP A 34 2.02 -19.38 -3.70
CA ASP A 34 1.75 -20.70 -4.29
C ASP A 34 0.97 -20.61 -5.61
N ALA A 35 0.46 -19.41 -5.93
CA ALA A 35 -0.30 -19.12 -7.14
C ALA A 35 0.03 -17.70 -7.64
N CYS A 36 1.29 -17.50 -8.07
CA CYS A 36 1.76 -16.20 -8.54
C CYS A 36 0.84 -15.62 -9.65
N PRO A 37 0.39 -14.36 -9.52
CA PRO A 37 -0.49 -13.74 -10.51
C PRO A 37 0.28 -13.38 -11.78
N THR A 38 -0.40 -13.46 -12.92
CA THR A 38 0.08 -12.87 -14.17
C THR A 38 -0.28 -11.39 -14.26
N LEU A 39 0.31 -10.66 -15.22
CA LEU A 39 -0.07 -9.27 -15.52
C LEU A 39 -1.58 -9.13 -15.79
N ASP A 40 -2.19 -10.09 -16.49
CA ASP A 40 -3.61 -10.04 -16.81
C ASP A 40 -4.48 -10.34 -15.58
N ASN A 41 -4.02 -11.19 -14.65
CA ASN A 41 -4.67 -11.33 -13.35
C ASN A 41 -4.67 -9.99 -12.61
N LEU A 42 -3.51 -9.34 -12.49
CA LEU A 42 -3.40 -8.05 -11.78
C LEU A 42 -4.24 -6.95 -12.45
N LYS A 43 -4.25 -6.85 -13.78
CA LYS A 43 -5.10 -5.89 -14.50
C LYS A 43 -6.58 -6.12 -14.23
N ARG A 44 -7.02 -7.38 -14.18
CA ARG A 44 -8.41 -7.72 -13.88
C ARG A 44 -8.77 -7.32 -12.45
N ASP A 45 -7.93 -7.70 -11.49
CA ASP A 45 -8.17 -7.41 -10.08
C ASP A 45 -8.14 -5.91 -9.82
N PHE A 46 -7.15 -5.20 -10.35
CA PHE A 46 -7.03 -3.75 -10.19
C PHE A 46 -8.16 -3.00 -10.90
N SER A 47 -8.70 -3.52 -12.02
CA SER A 47 -9.90 -2.94 -12.65
C SER A 47 -11.13 -3.03 -11.75
N THR A 48 -11.27 -4.14 -11.00
CA THR A 48 -12.32 -4.28 -9.98
C THR A 48 -12.10 -3.30 -8.83
N LEU A 49 -10.88 -3.24 -8.29
CA LEU A 49 -10.54 -2.34 -7.18
C LEU A 49 -10.63 -0.85 -7.57
N LYS A 50 -10.46 -0.53 -8.85
CA LYS A 50 -10.58 0.84 -9.38
C LYS A 50 -11.94 1.48 -9.15
N GLN A 51 -12.97 0.68 -8.87
CA GLN A 51 -14.28 1.18 -8.47
C GLN A 51 -14.26 1.90 -7.11
N TYR A 52 -13.31 1.56 -6.22
CA TYR A 52 -13.25 2.02 -4.82
C TYR A 52 -11.98 2.80 -4.45
N THR A 53 -10.93 2.70 -5.28
CA THR A 53 -9.68 3.43 -5.07
C THR A 53 -8.92 3.62 -6.37
N ASN A 54 -8.08 4.64 -6.45
CA ASN A 54 -7.12 4.78 -7.55
C ASN A 54 -5.68 4.44 -7.14
N ARG A 55 -5.48 3.71 -6.02
CA ARG A 55 -4.16 3.40 -5.48
C ARG A 55 -4.05 2.02 -4.84
N ILE A 56 -2.94 1.34 -5.09
CA ILE A 56 -2.63 0.02 -4.51
C ILE A 56 -1.30 0.04 -3.77
N LYS A 57 -1.13 -0.76 -2.71
CA LYS A 57 0.17 -1.07 -2.09
C LYS A 57 0.49 -2.55 -2.24
N THR A 58 1.68 -2.87 -2.76
CA THR A 58 2.22 -4.24 -2.77
C THR A 58 3.21 -4.45 -1.62
N PHE A 59 3.58 -5.70 -1.33
CA PHE A 59 4.38 -6.04 -0.14
C PHE A 59 5.83 -6.42 -0.44
N SER A 60 6.11 -6.86 -1.66
CA SER A 60 7.46 -7.21 -2.13
C SER A 60 7.65 -6.72 -3.56
N LEU A 61 8.91 -6.58 -3.96
CA LEU A 61 9.31 -6.37 -5.35
C LEU A 61 9.56 -7.71 -6.05
N SER A 62 10.38 -8.57 -5.45
CA SER A 62 10.90 -9.78 -6.09
C SER A 62 9.94 -10.97 -6.04
N VAL A 63 9.16 -11.13 -4.98
CA VAL A 63 8.26 -12.28 -4.82
C VAL A 63 7.20 -12.27 -5.92
N CYS A 64 7.16 -13.34 -6.72
CA CYS A 64 6.32 -13.46 -7.92
C CYS A 64 6.54 -12.34 -8.96
N ASN A 65 7.69 -11.66 -8.94
CA ASN A 65 7.92 -10.44 -9.74
C ASN A 65 6.81 -9.38 -9.55
N GLN A 66 6.15 -9.37 -8.38
CA GLN A 66 4.91 -8.62 -8.19
C GLN A 66 5.11 -7.10 -8.31
N GLY A 67 6.30 -6.57 -7.95
CA GLY A 67 6.57 -5.13 -8.03
C GLY A 67 6.52 -4.63 -9.47
N ASP A 68 7.18 -5.34 -10.37
CA ASP A 68 7.23 -5.05 -11.81
C ASP A 68 5.85 -5.24 -12.47
N LEU A 69 5.19 -6.38 -12.20
CA LEU A 69 3.87 -6.67 -12.77
C LEU A 69 2.79 -5.70 -12.28
N ALA A 70 2.79 -5.34 -10.99
CA ALA A 70 1.83 -4.39 -10.43
C ALA A 70 2.06 -2.97 -10.95
N LEU A 71 3.32 -2.57 -11.15
CA LEU A 71 3.64 -1.28 -11.77
C LEU A 71 3.08 -1.21 -13.20
N GLN A 72 3.31 -2.23 -14.01
CA GLN A 72 2.75 -2.30 -15.36
C GLN A 72 1.21 -2.27 -15.36
N ALA A 73 0.56 -3.02 -14.46
CA ALA A 73 -0.89 -3.05 -14.35
C ALA A 73 -1.47 -1.68 -13.94
N THR A 74 -0.88 -1.03 -12.93
CA THR A 74 -1.34 0.28 -12.46
C THR A 74 -1.12 1.37 -13.52
N GLN A 75 0.00 1.35 -14.24
CA GLN A 75 0.25 2.27 -15.35
C GLN A 75 -0.78 2.10 -16.47
N ALA A 76 -1.06 0.86 -16.87
CA ALA A 76 -2.07 0.57 -17.90
C ALA A 76 -3.47 1.04 -17.50
N LEU A 77 -3.76 1.09 -16.20
CA LEU A 77 -5.06 1.51 -15.67
C LEU A 77 -5.07 2.97 -15.18
N GLY A 78 -3.97 3.72 -15.25
CA GLY A 78 -3.88 5.08 -14.70
C GLY A 78 -4.04 5.16 -13.18
N MET A 79 -3.69 4.07 -12.47
CA MET A 79 -3.68 4.00 -11.01
C MET A 79 -2.29 4.34 -10.45
N ARG A 80 -2.26 4.74 -9.18
CA ARG A 80 -1.02 5.00 -8.42
C ARG A 80 -0.67 3.82 -7.54
N MET A 81 0.56 3.79 -7.02
CA MET A 81 0.93 2.73 -6.08
C MET A 81 2.02 3.07 -5.08
N TYR A 82 2.03 2.32 -3.97
CA TYR A 82 3.18 2.14 -3.11
C TYR A 82 3.85 0.80 -3.40
N LEU A 83 5.17 0.81 -3.49
CA LEU A 83 5.97 -0.40 -3.69
C LEU A 83 6.57 -0.84 -2.36
N GLY A 84 6.18 -2.02 -1.87
CA GLY A 84 6.77 -2.63 -0.68
C GLY A 84 8.03 -3.44 -1.01
N MET A 85 9.01 -3.38 -0.11
CA MET A 85 10.17 -4.25 -0.09
C MET A 85 10.06 -5.18 1.12
N TRP A 86 9.97 -6.49 0.89
CA TRP A 86 9.83 -7.48 1.95
C TRP A 86 11.20 -7.91 2.47
N ILE A 87 11.52 -7.53 3.71
CA ILE A 87 12.82 -7.77 4.35
C ILE A 87 12.57 -8.61 5.61
N ASP A 88 13.00 -9.87 5.61
CA ASP A 88 12.81 -10.80 6.73
C ASP A 88 14.04 -11.66 7.09
N ARG A 89 15.10 -11.61 6.29
CA ARG A 89 16.33 -12.39 6.48
C ARG A 89 17.52 -11.70 5.79
N PRO A 90 18.78 -12.04 6.15
CA PRO A 90 19.95 -11.26 5.70
C PRO A 90 20.07 -11.07 4.18
N ASP A 91 19.64 -12.03 3.35
CA ASP A 91 19.72 -11.96 1.88
C ASP A 91 18.56 -11.17 1.23
N THR A 92 17.44 -10.95 1.92
CA THR A 92 16.25 -10.34 1.30
C THR A 92 16.41 -8.90 0.93
N PHE A 93 17.13 -8.11 1.74
CA PHE A 93 17.34 -6.70 1.38
C PHE A 93 18.04 -6.57 0.03
N GLN A 94 19.08 -7.38 -0.22
CA GLN A 94 19.78 -7.35 -1.50
C GLN A 94 18.89 -7.84 -2.65
N GLN A 95 18.10 -8.89 -2.45
CA GLN A 95 17.15 -9.38 -3.47
C GLN A 95 16.11 -8.32 -3.85
N GLU A 96 15.53 -7.63 -2.87
CA GLU A 96 14.56 -6.57 -3.12
C GLU A 96 15.24 -5.34 -3.77
N LEU A 97 16.48 -5.02 -3.36
CA LEU A 97 17.24 -3.92 -3.96
C LEU A 97 17.60 -4.19 -5.43
N ASP A 98 17.96 -5.43 -5.76
CA ASP A 98 18.23 -5.86 -7.15
C ASP A 98 16.96 -5.78 -8.00
N ALA A 99 15.82 -6.22 -7.46
CA ALA A 99 14.52 -6.08 -8.11
C ALA A 99 14.14 -4.61 -8.33
N LEU A 100 14.41 -3.72 -7.35
CA LEU A 100 14.19 -2.29 -7.49
C LEU A 100 15.06 -1.68 -8.61
N ASN A 101 16.33 -2.04 -8.68
CA ASN A 101 17.22 -1.61 -9.76
C ASN A 101 16.70 -2.06 -11.13
N ALA A 102 16.24 -3.30 -11.24
CA ALA A 102 15.66 -3.82 -12.47
C ALA A 102 14.40 -3.05 -12.90
N ILE A 103 13.53 -2.69 -11.96
CA ILE A 103 12.33 -1.87 -12.21
C ILE A 103 12.74 -0.47 -12.68
N LEU A 104 13.66 0.19 -11.97
CA LEU A 104 14.14 1.55 -12.28
C LEU A 104 14.79 1.65 -13.66
N ALA A 105 15.42 0.57 -14.14
CA ALA A 105 16.05 0.51 -15.45
C ALA A 105 15.03 0.35 -16.61
N LYS A 106 13.85 -0.19 -16.33
CA LYS A 106 12.84 -0.53 -17.35
C LYS A 106 11.66 0.44 -17.41
N HIS A 107 11.30 1.04 -16.27
CA HIS A 107 10.05 1.77 -16.13
C HIS A 107 10.26 3.23 -15.75
N ASP A 108 9.34 4.09 -16.20
CA ASP A 108 9.06 5.34 -15.50
C ASP A 108 8.29 5.04 -14.21
N LEU A 109 8.49 5.84 -13.17
CA LEU A 109 7.90 5.63 -11.84
C LEU A 109 7.02 6.82 -11.42
N SER A 110 6.51 7.62 -12.37
CA SER A 110 5.66 8.79 -12.05
C SER A 110 4.35 8.47 -11.32
N ASN A 111 3.87 7.22 -11.41
CA ASN A 111 2.71 6.73 -10.67
C ASN A 111 3.05 6.07 -9.33
N VAL A 112 4.32 6.02 -8.92
CA VAL A 112 4.76 5.51 -7.62
C VAL A 112 4.76 6.64 -6.59
N ASP A 113 3.95 6.52 -5.54
CA ASP A 113 3.83 7.51 -4.46
C ASP A 113 4.90 7.36 -3.37
N GLY A 114 5.48 6.17 -3.24
CA GLY A 114 6.60 5.92 -2.33
C GLY A 114 7.03 4.47 -2.32
N ILE A 115 8.22 4.24 -1.76
CA ILE A 115 8.77 2.90 -1.51
C ILE A 115 8.79 2.63 0.00
N VAL A 116 8.20 1.51 0.39
CA VAL A 116 8.12 1.04 1.78
C VAL A 116 9.24 0.02 2.00
N VAL A 117 10.33 0.44 2.65
CA VAL A 117 11.53 -0.37 2.90
C VAL A 117 11.29 -1.20 4.16
N GLY A 118 10.84 -2.44 3.98
CA GLY A 118 10.47 -3.31 5.08
C GLY A 118 9.07 -3.02 5.63
N SER A 119 8.45 -4.08 6.15
CA SER A 119 7.25 -4.02 6.98
C SER A 119 7.52 -4.83 8.23
N GLU A 120 7.36 -4.23 9.42
CA GLU A 120 7.54 -4.85 10.74
C GLU A 120 8.92 -5.46 10.98
N VAL A 121 9.97 -4.89 10.36
CA VAL A 121 11.35 -5.39 10.47
C VAL A 121 11.84 -5.33 11.91
N LEU A 122 11.58 -4.22 12.63
CA LEU A 122 12.01 -4.06 14.01
C LEU A 122 11.05 -4.76 14.98
N TYR A 123 9.77 -4.89 14.64
CA TYR A 123 8.84 -5.72 15.41
C TYR A 123 9.27 -7.19 15.43
N ARG A 124 9.60 -7.75 14.26
CA ARG A 124 10.05 -9.15 14.13
C ARG A 124 11.50 -9.40 14.54
N ASN A 125 12.29 -8.34 14.70
CA ASN A 125 13.73 -8.39 14.99
C ASN A 125 14.54 -9.03 13.84
N ASP A 126 14.10 -8.83 12.60
CA ASP A 126 14.79 -9.36 11.41
C ASP A 126 16.10 -8.60 11.11
N ALA A 127 16.19 -7.35 11.57
CA ALA A 127 17.39 -6.52 11.51
C ALA A 127 17.42 -5.53 12.69
N ASP A 128 18.61 -5.04 13.03
CA ASP A 128 18.75 -3.96 14.01
C ASP A 128 18.47 -2.57 13.40
N VAL A 129 18.38 -1.56 14.27
CA VAL A 129 18.09 -0.17 13.89
C VAL A 129 19.12 0.36 12.89
N ALA A 130 20.41 0.09 13.11
CA ALA A 130 21.48 0.57 12.25
C ALA A 130 21.37 -0.02 10.84
N SER A 131 21.09 -1.32 10.74
CA SER A 131 20.90 -2.03 9.47
C SER A 131 19.67 -1.51 8.72
N LEU A 132 18.53 -1.32 9.40
CA LEU A 132 17.34 -0.78 8.76
C LEU A 132 17.57 0.65 8.26
N VAL A 133 18.26 1.50 9.03
CA VAL A 133 18.63 2.86 8.60
C VAL A 133 19.54 2.82 7.37
N ASP A 134 20.52 1.91 7.32
CA ASP A 134 21.37 1.71 6.14
C ASP A 134 20.54 1.29 4.91
N TYR A 135 19.61 0.35 5.08
CA TYR A 135 18.71 -0.10 4.01
C TYR A 135 17.86 1.06 3.45
N ILE A 136 17.25 1.85 4.34
CA ILE A 136 16.47 3.04 3.97
C ILE A 136 17.34 4.03 3.19
N ASN A 137 18.55 4.33 3.67
CA ASN A 137 19.44 5.29 3.04
C ASN A 137 19.94 4.84 1.65
N LYS A 138 20.21 3.54 1.48
CA LYS A 138 20.56 2.95 0.17
C LYS A 138 19.42 3.11 -0.82
N VAL A 139 18.20 2.74 -0.45
CA VAL A 139 17.02 2.89 -1.30
C VAL A 139 16.74 4.36 -1.61
N LYS A 140 16.81 5.24 -0.60
CA LYS A 140 16.60 6.68 -0.75
C LYS A 140 17.60 7.30 -1.72
N THR A 141 18.87 6.94 -1.63
CA THR A 141 19.91 7.41 -2.56
C THR A 141 19.61 6.97 -3.99
N LEU A 142 19.21 5.70 -4.15
CA LEU A 142 18.90 5.12 -5.46
C LEU A 142 17.70 5.81 -6.14
N VAL A 143 16.65 6.13 -5.39
CA VAL A 143 15.40 6.67 -5.97
C VAL A 143 15.28 8.19 -5.94
N LYS A 144 16.21 8.89 -5.26
CA LYS A 144 16.26 10.35 -5.20
C LYS A 144 16.23 11.04 -6.58
N PRO A 145 16.94 10.57 -7.63
CA PRO A 145 16.88 11.19 -8.96
C PRO A 145 15.49 11.13 -9.61
N LYS A 146 14.62 10.21 -9.16
CA LYS A 146 13.24 10.06 -9.62
C LYS A 146 12.24 10.83 -8.75
N GLY A 147 12.68 11.48 -7.67
CA GLY A 147 11.82 12.24 -6.76
C GLY A 147 10.87 11.37 -5.91
N ILE A 148 11.14 10.07 -5.79
CA ILE A 148 10.30 9.13 -5.03
C ILE A 148 10.64 9.20 -3.55
N LYS A 149 9.62 9.25 -2.70
CA LYS A 149 9.78 9.26 -1.24
C LYS A 149 9.96 7.85 -0.69
N VAL A 150 10.71 7.74 0.39
CA VAL A 150 11.00 6.47 1.06
C VAL A 150 10.47 6.46 2.50
N THR A 151 9.88 5.35 2.90
CA THR A 151 9.37 5.09 4.25
C THR A 151 9.76 3.68 4.70
N THR A 152 9.41 3.33 5.93
CA THR A 152 9.35 1.94 6.41
C THR A 152 8.01 1.76 7.13
N ALA A 153 7.47 0.55 7.08
CA ALA A 153 6.26 0.20 7.82
C ALA A 153 6.61 -0.58 9.09
N ASP A 154 6.04 -0.22 10.23
CA ASP A 154 6.22 -0.97 11.48
C ASP A 154 5.07 -0.69 12.45
N VAL A 155 4.99 -1.43 13.56
CA VAL A 155 4.00 -1.19 14.61
C VAL A 155 4.25 0.15 15.31
N TYR A 156 3.20 0.73 15.91
CA TYR A 156 3.22 2.10 16.44
C TYR A 156 4.37 2.42 17.41
N TYR A 157 4.88 1.44 18.16
CA TYR A 157 5.98 1.59 19.12
C TYR A 157 7.37 1.20 18.57
N LYS A 158 7.52 0.97 17.26
CA LYS A 158 8.77 0.53 16.62
C LYS A 158 9.36 1.58 15.67
N PHE A 159 9.28 2.85 16.05
CA PHE A 159 9.90 3.96 15.34
C PHE A 159 10.94 4.69 16.21
N PRO A 160 12.15 4.11 16.40
CA PRO A 160 13.22 4.81 17.11
C PRO A 160 13.64 6.09 16.36
N PRO A 161 14.20 7.11 17.05
CA PRO A 161 14.52 8.40 16.45
C PRO A 161 15.38 8.33 15.18
N GLU A 162 16.30 7.38 15.10
CA GLU A 162 17.20 7.17 13.96
C GLU A 162 16.43 6.76 12.70
N VAL A 163 15.44 5.87 12.85
CA VAL A 163 14.55 5.47 11.75
C VAL A 163 13.65 6.62 11.35
N VAL A 164 13.06 7.32 12.34
CA VAL A 164 12.25 8.52 12.08
C VAL A 164 13.04 9.55 11.28
N GLN A 165 14.31 9.78 11.61
CA GLN A 165 15.18 10.72 10.89
C GLN A 165 15.51 10.27 9.46
N ALA A 166 15.69 8.97 9.21
CA ALA A 166 16.07 8.45 7.90
C ALA A 166 14.95 8.53 6.84
N VAL A 167 13.70 8.28 7.23
CA VAL A 167 12.55 8.22 6.30
C VAL A 167 12.05 9.61 5.85
N ASP A 168 11.32 9.69 4.74
CA ASP A 168 10.63 10.92 4.30
C ASP A 168 9.25 11.10 4.95
N PHE A 169 8.62 10.00 5.33
CA PHE A 169 7.34 9.93 6.04
C PHE A 169 7.27 8.58 6.78
N ILE A 170 6.36 8.44 7.74
CA ILE A 170 6.19 7.21 8.54
C ILE A 170 4.96 6.44 8.07
N THR A 171 5.05 5.12 8.02
CA THR A 171 3.94 4.23 7.71
C THR A 171 3.65 3.34 8.92
N MET A 172 2.54 3.53 9.61
CA MET A 172 2.18 2.74 10.78
C MET A 172 1.32 1.54 10.40
N ASN A 173 1.65 0.36 10.92
CA ASN A 173 0.76 -0.79 10.96
C ASN A 173 0.12 -0.87 12.35
N ALA A 174 -1.19 -1.06 12.42
CA ALA A 174 -1.89 -1.25 13.68
C ALA A 174 -3.18 -2.03 13.46
N PHE A 175 -3.38 -3.06 14.28
CA PHE A 175 -4.53 -3.94 14.20
C PHE A 175 -5.11 -4.11 15.61
N PRO A 176 -6.03 -3.23 16.05
CA PRO A 176 -6.69 -3.35 17.35
C PRO A 176 -7.30 -4.75 17.60
N TYR A 177 -7.68 -5.46 16.53
CA TYR A 177 -8.07 -6.86 16.59
C TYR A 177 -7.06 -7.75 17.34
N TRP A 178 -5.76 -7.64 16.99
CA TRP A 178 -4.68 -8.43 17.59
C TRP A 178 -4.25 -7.92 18.97
N GLU A 179 -4.87 -6.87 19.46
CA GLU A 179 -4.69 -6.34 20.82
C GLU A 179 -5.84 -6.75 21.75
N GLY A 180 -6.83 -7.49 21.24
CA GLY A 180 -7.96 -7.98 22.02
C GLY A 180 -9.04 -6.94 22.30
N VAL A 181 -9.06 -5.86 21.50
CA VAL A 181 -9.97 -4.72 21.63
C VAL A 181 -11.36 -5.08 21.09
N ALA A 182 -12.43 -4.65 21.75
CA ALA A 182 -13.79 -4.82 21.23
C ALA A 182 -14.02 -3.95 19.99
N VAL A 183 -14.89 -4.38 19.05
CA VAL A 183 -15.05 -3.69 17.75
C VAL A 183 -15.49 -2.23 17.91
N GLU A 184 -16.29 -1.93 18.94
CA GLU A 184 -16.78 -0.59 19.27
C GLU A 184 -15.65 0.38 19.61
N GLN A 185 -14.48 -0.14 20.01
CA GLN A 185 -13.30 0.63 20.39
C GLN A 185 -12.19 0.55 19.32
N GLY A 186 -12.32 -0.32 18.32
CA GLY A 186 -11.26 -0.59 17.34
C GLY A 186 -10.75 0.67 16.66
N ALA A 187 -11.64 1.45 16.07
CA ALA A 187 -11.26 2.69 15.38
C ALA A 187 -10.63 3.74 16.33
N SER A 188 -11.14 3.89 17.56
CA SER A 188 -10.54 4.81 18.53
C SER A 188 -9.14 4.38 18.95
N THR A 189 -8.92 3.08 19.20
CA THR A 189 -7.59 2.56 19.55
C THR A 189 -6.60 2.72 18.40
N LEU A 190 -7.01 2.45 17.16
CA LEU A 190 -6.20 2.74 15.98
C LEU A 190 -5.77 4.21 15.93
N MET A 191 -6.68 5.13 16.22
CA MET A 191 -6.39 6.56 16.21
C MET A 191 -5.49 6.99 17.37
N ASP A 192 -5.60 6.38 18.55
CA ASP A 192 -4.67 6.62 19.66
C ASP A 192 -3.24 6.22 19.29
N HIS A 193 -3.08 5.04 18.66
CA HIS A 193 -1.79 4.58 18.13
C HIS A 193 -1.25 5.52 17.05
N TYR A 194 -2.11 5.99 16.16
CA TYR A 194 -1.73 6.96 15.14
C TYR A 194 -1.24 8.27 15.77
N GLN A 195 -1.95 8.81 16.78
CA GLN A 195 -1.53 10.03 17.48
C GLN A 195 -0.21 9.85 18.22
N TYR A 196 0.04 8.66 18.79
CA TYR A 196 1.34 8.33 19.36
C TYR A 196 2.45 8.46 18.32
N VAL A 197 2.27 7.87 17.13
CA VAL A 197 3.27 7.95 16.04
C VAL A 197 3.44 9.39 15.56
N VAL A 198 2.37 10.17 15.43
CA VAL A 198 2.45 11.61 15.10
C VAL A 198 3.30 12.37 16.12
N GLY A 199 3.16 12.07 17.42
CA GLY A 199 3.94 12.70 18.48
C GLY A 199 5.45 12.47 18.37
N ILE A 200 5.88 11.33 17.82
CA ILE A 200 7.29 10.99 17.63
C ILE A 200 7.80 11.27 16.21
N ALA A 201 6.93 11.66 15.28
CA ALA A 201 7.25 11.80 13.85
C ALA A 201 8.16 13.00 13.50
N GLN A 202 8.48 13.87 14.46
CA GLN A 202 9.30 15.08 14.24
C GLN A 202 8.74 15.97 13.11
N GLY A 203 7.41 16.07 13.00
CA GLY A 203 6.72 16.86 11.98
C GLY A 203 6.66 16.20 10.59
N LYS A 204 7.19 14.98 10.42
CA LYS A 204 7.04 14.23 9.16
C LYS A 204 5.61 13.70 9.01
N PRO A 205 5.09 13.56 7.77
CA PRO A 205 3.79 12.95 7.55
C PRO A 205 3.75 11.52 8.10
N VAL A 206 2.59 11.14 8.64
CA VAL A 206 2.31 9.77 9.10
C VAL A 206 1.13 9.25 8.28
N ILE A 207 1.24 8.02 7.79
CA ILE A 207 0.14 7.31 7.13
C ILE A 207 -0.10 5.98 7.84
N ILE A 208 -1.33 5.47 7.75
CA ILE A 208 -1.65 4.09 8.16
C ILE A 208 -1.38 3.20 6.96
N GLY A 209 -0.37 2.33 7.07
CA GLY A 209 -0.02 1.35 6.04
C GLY A 209 -0.96 0.17 6.04
N GLU A 210 -1.26 -0.35 7.23
CA GLU A 210 -2.08 -1.54 7.41
C GLU A 210 -2.95 -1.43 8.66
N THR A 211 -4.22 -1.75 8.46
CA THR A 211 -5.20 -2.00 9.51
C THR A 211 -6.34 -2.81 8.88
N GLY A 212 -7.22 -3.37 9.71
CA GLY A 212 -8.39 -4.10 9.25
C GLY A 212 -8.99 -4.97 10.33
N TRP A 213 -10.16 -5.52 10.02
CA TRP A 213 -10.87 -6.43 10.90
C TRP A 213 -11.32 -7.67 10.11
N PRO A 214 -11.02 -8.90 10.60
CA PRO A 214 -11.39 -10.13 9.91
C PRO A 214 -12.90 -10.38 9.91
N ALA A 215 -13.43 -10.88 8.80
CA ALA A 215 -14.83 -11.27 8.67
C ALA A 215 -15.13 -12.64 9.28
N GLU A 216 -14.14 -13.51 9.40
CA GLU A 216 -14.26 -14.89 9.87
C GLU A 216 -12.98 -15.31 10.62
N GLY A 217 -13.03 -16.43 11.32
CA GLY A 217 -11.90 -16.99 12.06
C GLY A 217 -12.13 -17.06 13.57
N ALA A 218 -11.03 -17.20 14.32
CA ALA A 218 -11.08 -17.29 15.78
C ALA A 218 -10.94 -15.91 16.42
N ASN A 219 -11.71 -15.69 17.49
CA ASN A 219 -11.60 -14.49 18.33
C ASN A 219 -10.18 -14.32 18.87
N PHE A 220 -9.82 -13.07 19.14
CA PHE A 220 -8.62 -12.72 19.91
C PHE A 220 -9.06 -11.84 21.07
N GLY A 221 -9.04 -12.35 22.32
CA GLY A 221 -9.59 -11.60 23.46
C GLY A 221 -11.06 -11.19 23.22
N ALA A 222 -11.36 -9.89 23.31
CA ALA A 222 -12.69 -9.34 23.03
C ALA A 222 -12.95 -9.07 21.53
N SER A 223 -11.94 -9.24 20.67
CA SER A 223 -12.05 -9.04 19.23
C SER A 223 -12.78 -10.23 18.59
N VAL A 224 -13.99 -9.99 18.06
CA VAL A 224 -14.81 -11.01 17.40
C VAL A 224 -14.80 -10.79 15.88
N PRO A 225 -14.35 -11.76 15.05
CA PRO A 225 -14.44 -11.66 13.61
C PRO A 225 -15.89 -11.89 13.16
N SER A 226 -16.43 -10.98 12.35
CA SER A 226 -17.71 -11.18 11.67
C SER A 226 -17.84 -10.20 10.49
N PRO A 227 -18.68 -10.49 9.47
CA PRO A 227 -18.96 -9.52 8.42
C PRO A 227 -19.59 -8.22 8.96
N ALA A 228 -20.37 -8.33 10.05
CA ALA A 228 -20.96 -7.17 10.71
C ALA A 228 -19.89 -6.28 11.36
N ASN A 229 -18.91 -6.89 12.03
CA ASN A 229 -17.82 -6.17 12.70
C ASN A 229 -16.81 -5.59 11.70
N GLN A 230 -16.52 -6.31 10.60
CA GLN A 230 -15.65 -5.81 9.53
C GLN A 230 -16.22 -4.57 8.82
N LYS A 231 -17.54 -4.44 8.77
CA LYS A 231 -18.22 -3.33 8.08
C LYS A 231 -18.15 -2.00 8.85
N LEU A 232 -17.89 -2.04 10.16
CA LEU A 232 -17.79 -0.85 11.02
C LEU A 232 -16.51 -0.05 10.72
#